data_AF-A0A172WQE4-F1
#
_entry.id   AF-A0A172WQE4-F1
#
_cell.length_a   1.000
_cell.length_b   1.000
_cell.length_c   1.000
_cell.angle_alpha   90.00
_cell.angle_beta   90.00
_cell.angle_gamma   90.00
#
_symmetry.space_group_name_H-M   'P 1'
#
loop_
_entity.id
_entity.type
_entity.pdbx_description
1 polymer ?
#
loop_
_entity_poly.entity_id
_entity_poly.type
_entity_poly.pdbx_seq_one_letter_code
_entity_poly.pdbx_strand_id
1 'polypeptide(L)'
;MLAKQPFARRIVIAFTLMTLVVSGTFSLGIVAVVHFIEEHLVTQELGHELDSVLNDVVVHGDAPRLDAVTRFFASNLPGYAIPETFRGLGEGFTELVRGDDAYYVYVRNVGADRYVLVQEQHEFEAREDALFNVVLAGFLLSVLGAWALGRLMANRVLAPVSRLANQVRHRDQLHPLAPPLALQYPDDEVGHVAAAFDSTLGQLRQSLERERLFTSDVSHELRTPLMVILGACELLDQTELPEKSRTQAQRIERAAQEMHELVQTFLMLARTRPEQTAFAGTASLSSVAQEQTERWTPLFLEKGLTFNVVSEGEDSGEYNLTLLGSVMSNLLRNALHYTDSGSVRLILENAGFRVEDTGMGIPLEQQERMFQPFVRGSDSRGEGLGLGLSLVKRICTHQGWSVGVAPCEPKGSCFQVRLKSDGV
;
A
#
# COMPACT_ATOMS: atom_id res chain seq x y z
N MET A 1 16.06 -3.39 11.97
CA MET A 1 15.15 -3.05 10.84
C MET A 1 15.20 -1.54 10.61
N LEU A 2 16.05 -1.08 9.70
CA LEU A 2 16.07 0.32 9.27
C LEU A 2 14.81 0.58 8.44
N ALA A 3 13.81 1.21 9.05
CA ALA A 3 12.63 1.69 8.34
C ALA A 3 13.10 2.47 7.10
N LYS A 4 12.77 1.98 5.90
CA LYS A 4 13.15 2.59 4.63
C LYS A 4 12.65 4.03 4.64
N GLN A 5 13.53 4.98 4.95
CA GLN A 5 13.19 6.39 4.92
C GLN A 5 12.63 6.73 3.54
N PRO A 6 11.56 7.55 3.45
CA PRO A 6 10.95 7.91 2.17
C PRO A 6 12.01 8.47 1.23
N PHE A 7 11.98 8.08 -0.05
CA PHE A 7 12.98 8.44 -1.06
C PHE A 7 13.24 9.96 -1.11
N ALA A 8 12.21 10.78 -0.84
CA ALA A 8 12.31 12.24 -0.68
C ALA A 8 13.36 12.66 0.35
N ARG A 9 13.36 12.01 1.53
CA ARG A 9 14.30 12.33 2.61
C ARG A 9 15.74 11.99 2.22
N ARG A 10 15.94 10.93 1.44
CA ARG A 10 17.28 10.56 0.94
C ARG A 10 17.84 11.61 -0.02
N ILE A 11 17.00 12.16 -0.91
CA ILE A 11 17.41 13.25 -1.82
C ILE A 11 17.83 14.48 -1.01
N VAL A 12 17.01 14.91 -0.04
CA VAL A 12 17.35 16.06 0.81
C VAL A 12 18.66 15.82 1.57
N ILE A 13 18.84 14.64 2.16
CA ILE A 13 20.08 14.28 2.87
C ILE A 13 21.28 14.28 1.91
N ALA A 14 21.14 13.73 0.71
CA ALA A 14 22.23 13.69 -0.26
C ALA A 14 22.67 15.09 -0.70
N PHE A 15 21.72 15.97 -1.05
CA PHE A 15 22.03 17.35 -1.42
C PHE A 15 22.67 18.14 -0.26
N THR A 16 22.10 18.03 0.95
CA THR A 16 22.63 18.73 2.13
C THR A 16 24.02 18.22 2.52
N LEU A 17 24.25 16.90 2.48
CA LEU A 17 25.56 16.32 2.77
C LEU A 17 26.60 16.71 1.72
N MET A 18 26.24 16.68 0.44
CA MET A 18 27.13 17.10 -0.64
C MET A 18 27.51 18.57 -0.50
N THR A 19 26.55 19.46 -0.23
CA THR A 19 26.82 20.87 0.02
C THR A 19 27.64 21.08 1.29
N LEU A 20 27.38 20.33 2.35
CA LEU A 20 28.16 20.40 3.59
C LEU A 20 29.63 20.02 3.36
N VAL A 21 29.89 18.96 2.58
CA VAL A 21 31.26 18.53 2.25
C VAL A 21 31.94 19.56 1.34
N VAL A 22 31.29 19.97 0.25
CA VAL A 22 31.87 20.92 -0.71
C VAL A 22 32.10 22.28 -0.04
N SER A 23 31.05 22.87 0.56
CA SER A 23 31.15 24.16 1.22
C SER A 23 32.10 24.11 2.40
N GLY A 24 32.11 23.02 3.17
CA GLY A 24 33.03 22.86 4.30
C GLY A 24 34.49 22.78 3.85
N THR A 25 34.76 22.04 2.77
CA THR A 25 36.12 21.96 2.18
C THR A 25 36.59 23.32 1.66
N PHE A 26 35.72 24.07 0.97
CA PHE A 26 36.04 25.42 0.52
C PHE A 26 36.26 26.38 1.68
N SER A 27 35.40 26.37 2.71
CA SER A 27 35.55 27.21 3.90
C SER A 27 36.87 26.92 4.64
N LEU A 28 37.19 25.64 4.86
CA LEU A 28 38.47 25.23 5.44
C LEU A 28 39.66 25.64 4.58
N GLY A 29 39.54 25.52 3.25
CA GLY A 29 40.57 25.96 2.31
C GLY A 29 40.82 27.46 2.37
N ILE A 30 39.77 28.29 2.46
CA ILE A 30 39.91 29.74 2.61
C ILE A 30 40.64 30.08 3.90
N VAL A 31 40.23 29.49 5.03
CA VAL A 31 40.87 29.72 6.34
C VAL A 31 42.34 29.28 6.31
N ALA A 32 42.64 28.11 5.73
CA ALA A 32 44.02 27.62 5.61
C ALA A 32 44.89 28.52 4.73
N VAL A 33 44.35 29.07 3.64
CA VAL A 33 45.07 30.00 2.76
C VAL A 33 45.34 31.33 3.47
N VAL A 34 44.39 31.86 4.24
CA VAL A 34 44.58 33.08 5.03
C VAL A 34 45.70 32.88 6.05
N HIS A 35 45.66 31.80 6.83
CA HIS A 35 46.69 31.50 7.82
C HIS A 35 48.07 31.26 7.18
N PHE A 36 48.12 30.58 6.03
CA PHE A 36 49.36 30.39 5.29
C PHE A 36 49.94 31.72 4.77
N ILE A 37 49.08 32.60 4.23
CA ILE A 37 49.47 33.93 3.76
C ILE A 37 50.05 34.74 4.91
N GLU A 38 49.36 34.77 6.05
CA GLU A 38 49.80 35.47 7.25
C GLU A 38 51.19 35.00 7.71
N GLU A 39 51.38 33.69 7.93
CA GLU A 39 52.65 33.17 8.46
C GLU A 39 53.82 33.37 7.48
N HIS A 40 53.62 33.14 6.18
CA HIS A 40 54.71 33.20 5.20
C HIS A 40 55.01 34.60 4.65
N LEU A 41 53.98 35.38 4.28
CA LEU A 41 54.22 36.70 3.68
C LEU A 41 54.71 37.69 4.73
N VAL A 42 54.12 37.70 5.93
CA VAL A 42 54.54 38.62 7.00
C VAL A 42 55.97 38.31 7.44
N THR A 43 56.34 37.03 7.58
CA THR A 43 57.72 36.64 7.91
C THR A 43 58.73 37.10 6.86
N GLN A 44 58.41 36.96 5.57
CA GLN A 44 59.28 37.40 4.48
C GLN A 44 59.38 38.94 4.42
N GLU A 45 58.26 39.63 4.56
CA GLU A 45 58.17 41.09 4.51
C GLU A 45 58.96 41.73 5.65
N LEU A 46 58.73 41.31 6.91
CA LEU A 46 59.48 41.80 8.07
C LEU A 46 60.97 41.46 7.99
N GLY A 47 61.32 40.29 7.42
CA GLY A 47 62.71 39.92 7.17
C GLY A 47 63.41 40.87 6.19
N HIS A 48 62.75 41.18 5.08
CA HIS A 48 63.26 42.12 4.07
C HIS A 48 63.32 43.56 4.59
N GLU A 49 62.31 44.00 5.34
CA GLU A 49 62.31 45.32 5.94
C GLU A 49 63.44 45.46 6.98
N LEU A 50 63.65 44.46 7.83
CA LEU A 50 64.77 44.45 8.76
C LEU A 50 66.12 44.48 8.03
N ASP A 51 66.27 43.76 6.93
CA ASP A 51 67.48 43.81 6.09
C ASP A 51 67.74 45.22 5.54
N SER A 52 66.69 45.89 5.05
CA SER A 52 66.78 47.27 4.57
C SER A 52 67.18 48.24 5.69
N VAL A 53 66.57 48.10 6.86
CA VAL A 53 66.86 48.93 8.04
C VAL A 53 68.28 48.72 8.54
N LEU A 54 68.76 47.47 8.59
CA LEU A 54 70.13 47.18 8.98
C LEU A 54 71.13 47.79 8.00
N ASN A 55 70.84 47.76 6.70
CA ASN A 55 71.69 48.40 5.70
C ASN A 55 71.73 49.94 5.87
N ASP A 56 70.61 50.59 6.14
CA ASP A 56 70.57 52.05 6.33
C ASP A 56 71.25 52.47 7.65
N VAL A 57 70.95 51.78 8.76
CA VAL A 57 71.39 52.18 10.10
C VAL A 57 72.82 51.71 10.41
N VAL A 58 73.17 50.46 10.09
CA VAL A 58 74.47 49.87 10.47
C VAL A 58 75.55 50.18 9.43
N VAL A 59 75.20 50.21 8.14
CA VAL A 59 76.18 50.43 7.07
C VAL A 59 76.33 51.92 6.73
N HIS A 60 75.22 52.67 6.67
CA HIS A 60 75.26 54.09 6.25
C HIS A 60 75.15 55.09 7.41
N GLY A 61 74.71 54.64 8.59
CA GLY A 61 74.53 55.51 9.77
C GLY A 61 73.31 56.43 9.68
N ASP A 62 72.37 56.13 8.78
CA ASP A 62 71.14 56.89 8.59
C ASP A 62 70.08 56.50 9.63
N ALA A 63 69.09 57.37 9.83
CA ALA A 63 67.92 57.04 10.64
C ALA A 63 67.06 55.98 9.91
N PRO A 64 66.52 54.97 10.63
CA PRO A 64 65.69 53.94 10.04
C PRO A 64 64.44 54.55 9.39
N ARG A 65 64.17 54.16 8.14
CA ARG A 65 62.96 54.55 7.42
C ARG A 65 61.93 53.45 7.57
N LEU A 66 60.95 53.67 8.43
CA LEU A 66 59.88 52.73 8.75
C LEU A 66 58.53 53.36 8.41
N ASP A 67 57.52 52.52 8.22
CA ASP A 67 56.14 52.98 8.15
C ASP A 67 55.63 53.46 9.53
N ALA A 68 54.38 53.94 9.59
CA ALA A 68 53.82 54.51 10.81
C ALA A 68 53.54 53.49 11.92
N VAL A 69 53.51 52.19 11.60
CA VAL A 69 53.09 51.10 12.49
C VAL A 69 54.24 50.18 12.90
N THR A 70 55.43 50.38 12.31
CA THR A 70 56.62 49.56 12.53
C THR A 70 57.65 50.29 13.38
N ARG A 71 58.19 49.58 14.36
CA ARG A 71 59.21 50.08 15.30
C ARG A 71 60.43 49.18 15.28
N PHE A 72 61.60 49.80 15.21
CA PHE A 72 62.88 49.12 15.24
C PHE A 72 63.56 49.26 16.60
N PHE A 73 64.15 48.17 17.07
CA PHE A 73 64.93 48.12 18.30
C PHE A 73 66.25 47.36 18.09
N ALA A 74 67.30 47.79 18.78
CA ALA A 74 68.63 47.19 18.72
C ALA A 74 69.30 47.18 20.11
N SER A 75 70.10 46.16 20.39
CA SER A 75 70.83 46.04 21.67
C SER A 75 72.04 46.98 21.78
N ASN A 76 72.61 47.40 20.66
CA ASN A 76 73.84 48.21 20.58
C ASN A 76 73.59 49.70 20.34
N LEU A 77 72.34 50.12 20.14
CA LEU A 77 71.98 51.52 19.87
C LEU A 77 71.18 52.12 21.04
N PRO A 78 71.73 53.12 21.78
CA PRO A 78 71.08 53.65 22.98
C PRO A 78 69.73 54.35 22.72
N GLY A 79 69.49 54.83 21.50
CA GLY A 79 68.20 55.43 21.09
C GLY A 79 67.12 54.42 20.70
N TYR A 80 67.47 53.14 20.54
CA TYR A 80 66.61 52.07 20.04
C TYR A 80 66.58 50.87 20.99
N ALA A 81 66.76 51.09 22.29
CA ALA A 81 66.90 49.99 23.26
C ALA A 81 65.68 49.05 23.27
N ILE A 82 65.92 47.74 23.29
CA ILE A 82 64.87 46.70 23.23
C ILE A 82 64.05 46.70 24.54
N PRO A 83 62.72 46.92 24.47
CA PRO A 83 61.81 46.80 25.61
C PRO A 83 61.85 45.42 26.26
N GLU A 84 61.63 45.34 27.58
CA GLU A 84 61.67 44.07 28.34
C GLU A 84 60.75 43.00 27.77
N THR A 85 59.62 43.41 27.21
CA THR A 85 58.63 42.55 26.55
C THR A 85 59.20 41.72 25.40
N PHE A 86 60.15 42.27 24.63
CA PHE A 86 60.65 41.63 23.41
C PHE A 86 62.03 40.97 23.59
N ARG A 87 62.71 41.20 24.73
CA ARG A 87 64.05 40.64 25.00
C ARG A 87 64.06 39.11 25.10
N GLY A 88 62.95 38.51 25.54
CA GLY A 88 62.85 37.06 25.79
C GLY A 88 62.51 36.20 24.57
N LEU A 89 62.25 36.80 23.41
CA LEU A 89 61.76 36.08 22.24
C LEU A 89 62.85 35.22 21.57
N GLY A 90 62.48 34.24 20.76
CA GLY A 90 63.42 33.47 19.93
C GLY A 90 63.93 34.30 18.75
N GLU A 91 64.89 33.78 17.99
CA GLU A 91 65.24 34.31 16.66
C GLU A 91 64.18 33.88 15.63
N GLY A 92 63.86 34.76 14.69
CA GLY A 92 62.80 34.55 13.68
C GLY A 92 61.53 35.35 13.97
N PHE A 93 60.45 34.95 13.31
CA PHE A 93 59.13 35.54 13.46
C PHE A 93 58.44 35.01 14.72
N THR A 94 57.77 35.89 15.47
CA THR A 94 56.92 35.54 16.59
C THR A 94 55.74 36.50 16.64
N GLU A 95 54.54 35.94 16.63
CA GLU A 95 53.32 36.68 16.94
C GLU A 95 53.14 36.77 18.46
N LEU A 96 52.92 37.99 18.97
CA LEU A 96 52.76 38.26 20.38
C LEU A 96 51.43 38.97 20.63
N VAL A 97 50.49 38.25 21.24
CA VAL A 97 49.20 38.80 21.68
C VAL A 97 49.29 39.22 23.14
N ARG A 98 48.98 40.50 23.44
CA ARG A 98 49.02 41.07 24.79
C ARG A 98 47.79 41.92 25.07
N GLY A 99 46.80 41.32 25.72
CA GLY A 99 45.53 42.00 25.99
C GLY A 99 44.74 42.13 24.70
N ASP A 100 44.36 43.37 24.35
CA ASP A 100 43.70 43.67 23.08
C ASP A 100 44.70 44.00 21.95
N ASP A 101 46.00 44.12 22.26
CA ASP A 101 47.03 44.45 21.26
C ASP A 101 47.76 43.20 20.76
N ALA A 102 47.76 42.98 19.45
CA ALA A 102 48.56 41.96 18.79
C ALA A 102 49.75 42.61 18.03
N TYR A 103 50.92 41.99 18.15
CA TYR A 103 52.17 42.48 17.55
C TYR A 103 52.86 41.37 16.77
N TYR A 104 53.30 41.68 15.55
CA TYR A 104 54.26 40.87 14.84
C TYR A 104 55.67 41.28 15.20
N VAL A 105 56.47 40.33 15.68
CA VAL A 105 57.84 40.58 16.11
C VAL A 105 58.79 39.72 15.29
N TYR A 106 59.75 40.35 14.62
CA TYR A 106 60.82 39.66 13.91
C TYR A 106 62.17 39.96 14.56
N VAL A 107 62.83 38.91 15.04
CA VAL A 107 64.11 39.01 15.75
C VAL A 107 65.22 38.43 14.88
N ARG A 108 66.34 39.15 14.78
CA ARG A 108 67.58 38.64 14.17
C ARG A 108 68.79 38.95 15.02
N ASN A 109 69.69 37.98 15.15
CA ASN A 109 70.95 38.16 15.85
C ASN A 109 72.10 38.28 14.82
N VAL A 110 72.87 39.36 14.88
CA VAL A 110 74.05 39.55 14.03
C VAL A 110 75.25 39.75 14.93
N GLY A 111 76.09 38.71 15.05
CA GLY A 111 77.21 38.71 15.99
C GLY A 111 76.72 38.65 17.45
N ALA A 112 77.14 39.61 18.27
CA ALA A 112 76.69 39.76 19.66
C ALA A 112 75.46 40.67 19.80
N ASP A 113 75.04 41.31 18.70
CA ASP A 113 74.00 42.32 18.69
C ASP A 113 72.67 41.75 18.20
N ARG A 114 71.60 42.20 18.83
CA ARG A 114 70.24 41.75 18.59
C ARG A 114 69.41 42.88 18.04
N TYR A 115 68.67 42.57 16.98
CA TYR A 115 67.80 43.50 16.28
C TYR A 115 66.37 42.95 16.28
N VAL A 116 65.41 43.83 16.53
CA VAL A 116 64.00 43.48 16.65
C VAL A 116 63.17 44.48 15.87
N LEU A 117 62.35 43.97 14.96
CA LEU A 117 61.31 44.73 14.27
C LEU A 117 59.96 44.37 14.89
N VAL A 118 59.14 45.36 15.22
CA VAL A 118 57.81 45.17 15.82
C VAL A 118 56.79 45.94 15.00
N GLN A 119 55.74 45.27 14.54
CA GLN A 119 54.63 45.87 13.80
C GLN A 119 53.31 45.63 14.54
N GLU A 120 52.45 46.66 14.63
CA GLU A 120 51.12 46.58 15.25
C GLU A 120 50.10 45.88 14.30
N GLN A 121 49.39 44.84 14.76
CA GLN A 121 48.53 43.96 13.95
C GLN A 121 47.04 44.33 13.94
N HIS A 122 46.61 45.35 14.71
CA HIS A 122 45.20 45.67 14.98
C HIS A 122 44.28 45.76 13.74
N GLU A 123 44.77 46.27 12.61
CA GLU A 123 43.97 46.34 11.37
C GLU A 123 43.84 45.00 10.63
N PHE A 124 44.76 44.07 10.83
CA PHE A 124 44.77 42.76 10.17
C PHE A 124 43.81 41.79 10.85
N GLU A 125 43.83 41.74 12.18
CA GLU A 125 42.96 40.88 13.01
C GLU A 125 41.46 41.18 12.74
N ALA A 126 41.08 42.46 12.71
CA ALA A 126 39.70 42.85 12.42
C ALA A 126 39.22 42.43 11.01
N ARG A 127 40.14 42.39 10.03
CA ARG A 127 39.83 41.95 8.65
C ARG A 127 39.72 40.43 8.58
N GLU A 128 40.57 39.70 9.32
CA GLU A 128 40.49 38.25 9.44
C GLU A 128 39.17 37.81 10.09
N ASP A 129 38.79 38.42 11.21
CA ASP A 129 37.51 38.17 11.88
C ASP A 129 36.32 38.45 10.95
N ALA A 130 36.38 39.55 10.19
CA ALA A 130 35.35 39.86 9.20
C ALA A 130 35.29 38.78 8.09
N LEU A 131 36.43 38.33 7.59
CA LEU A 131 36.51 37.25 6.60
C LEU A 131 35.95 35.94 7.16
N PHE A 132 36.33 35.55 8.39
CA PHE A 132 35.83 34.34 9.04
C PHE A 132 34.30 34.38 9.20
N ASN A 133 33.76 35.50 9.68
CA ASN A 133 32.32 35.70 9.81
C ASN A 133 31.60 35.62 8.46
N VAL A 134 32.17 36.19 7.38
CA VAL A 134 31.61 36.11 6.02
C VAL A 134 31.64 34.66 5.51
N VAL A 135 32.75 33.94 5.70
CA VAL A 135 32.88 32.54 5.29
C VAL A 135 31.91 31.64 6.06
N LEU A 136 31.77 31.84 7.36
CA LEU A 136 30.84 31.09 8.21
C LEU A 136 29.38 31.37 7.82
N ALA A 137 29.01 32.64 7.64
CA ALA A 137 27.68 33.03 7.19
C ALA A 137 27.36 32.44 5.81
N GLY A 138 28.31 32.49 4.88
CA GLY A 138 28.21 31.88 3.56
C GLY A 138 28.02 30.37 3.61
N PHE A 139 28.79 29.67 4.46
CA PHE A 139 28.64 28.23 4.70
C PHE A 139 27.25 27.87 5.24
N LEU A 140 26.78 28.57 6.27
CA LEU A 140 25.46 28.31 6.84
C LEU A 140 24.34 28.58 5.84
N LEU A 141 24.44 29.66 5.06
CA LEU A 141 23.47 30.01 4.04
C LEU A 141 23.46 29.00 2.88
N SER A 142 24.62 28.47 2.48
CA SER A 142 24.72 27.44 1.45
C SER A 142 24.06 26.13 1.88
N VAL A 143 24.29 25.69 3.12
CA VAL A 143 23.68 24.48 3.70
C VAL A 143 22.15 24.64 3.81
N LEU A 144 21.69 25.80 4.29
CA LEU A 144 20.26 26.10 4.38
C LEU A 144 19.60 26.15 3.00
N GLY A 145 20.26 26.78 2.03
CA GLY A 145 19.82 26.84 0.63
C GLY A 145 19.72 25.44 0.01
N ALA A 146 20.71 24.57 0.23
CA ALA A 146 20.72 23.19 -0.25
C ALA A 146 19.59 22.36 0.39
N TRP A 147 19.31 22.54 1.68
CA TRP A 147 18.19 21.90 2.36
C TRP A 147 16.85 22.33 1.76
N ALA A 148 16.66 23.64 1.54
CA ALA A 148 15.44 24.19 0.96
C ALA A 148 15.23 23.72 -0.49
N LEU A 149 16.27 23.80 -1.33
CA LEU A 149 16.26 23.37 -2.72
C LEU A 149 16.00 21.86 -2.82
N GLY A 150 16.68 21.06 -1.99
CA GLY A 150 16.49 19.61 -1.93
C GLY A 150 15.05 19.25 -1.57
N ARG A 151 14.44 19.98 -0.62
CA ARG A 151 13.05 19.74 -0.21
C ARG A 151 12.06 20.10 -1.32
N LEU A 152 12.28 21.22 -2.02
CA LEU A 152 11.46 21.63 -3.16
C LEU A 152 11.52 20.61 -4.29
N MET A 153 12.72 20.16 -4.67
CA MET A 153 12.92 19.16 -5.72
C MET A 153 12.33 17.80 -5.36
N ALA A 154 12.55 17.33 -4.12
CA ALA A 154 11.97 16.08 -3.65
C ALA A 154 10.44 16.11 -3.76
N ASN A 155 9.79 17.21 -3.35
CA ASN A 155 8.34 17.35 -3.45
C ASN A 155 7.86 17.44 -4.89
N ARG A 156 8.58 18.14 -5.78
CA ARG A 156 8.16 18.32 -7.18
C ARG A 156 8.31 17.03 -8.01
N VAL A 157 9.38 16.28 -7.80
CA VAL A 157 9.70 15.08 -8.60
C VAL A 157 9.01 13.83 -8.06
N LEU A 158 8.90 13.65 -6.74
CA LEU A 158 8.29 12.42 -6.19
C LEU A 158 6.78 12.53 -6.00
N ALA A 159 6.20 13.73 -5.94
CA ALA A 159 4.76 13.85 -5.76
C ALA A 159 3.97 13.10 -6.86
N PRO A 160 4.26 13.25 -8.17
CA PRO A 160 3.56 12.52 -9.22
C PRO A 160 3.66 11.00 -9.04
N VAL A 161 4.86 10.47 -8.74
CA VAL A 161 5.08 9.04 -8.52
C VAL A 161 4.28 8.51 -7.34
N SER A 162 4.26 9.26 -6.22
CA SER A 162 3.51 8.87 -5.03
C SER A 162 1.98 8.91 -5.25
N ARG A 163 1.49 9.87 -6.05
CA ARG A 163 0.09 9.95 -6.45
C ARG A 163 -0.28 8.76 -7.33
N LEU A 164 0.53 8.45 -8.35
CA LEU A 164 0.30 7.32 -9.24
C LEU A 164 0.29 6.00 -8.46
N ALA A 165 1.28 5.80 -7.59
CA ALA A 165 1.35 4.61 -6.74
C ALA A 165 0.13 4.49 -5.82
N ASN A 166 -0.35 5.60 -5.25
CA ASN A 166 -1.57 5.58 -4.45
C ASN A 166 -2.79 5.28 -5.32
N GLN A 167 -2.94 5.89 -6.50
CA GLN A 167 -4.05 5.61 -7.41
C GLN A 167 -4.11 4.14 -7.80
N VAL A 168 -2.97 3.53 -8.18
CA VAL A 168 -2.88 2.10 -8.53
C VAL A 168 -3.19 1.19 -7.33
N ARG A 169 -2.88 1.60 -6.10
CA ARG A 169 -3.20 0.83 -4.88
C ARG A 169 -4.69 0.78 -4.56
N HIS A 170 -5.50 1.71 -5.07
CA HIS A 170 -6.95 1.70 -4.81
C HIS A 170 -7.64 0.73 -5.76
N ARG A 171 -8.41 -0.21 -5.18
CA ARG A 171 -9.16 -1.25 -5.91
C ARG A 171 -10.15 -0.67 -6.92
N ASP A 172 -10.56 0.58 -6.73
CA ASP A 172 -11.48 1.33 -7.60
C ASP A 172 -11.02 1.39 -9.06
N GLN A 173 -9.72 1.23 -9.31
CA GLN A 173 -9.16 1.15 -10.67
C GLN A 173 -9.52 -0.13 -11.42
N LEU A 174 -9.93 -1.19 -10.75
CA LEU A 174 -10.43 -2.40 -11.42
C LEU A 174 -11.86 -2.20 -11.98
N HIS A 175 -12.53 -1.11 -11.61
CA HIS A 175 -13.87 -0.82 -12.10
C HIS A 175 -13.86 -0.58 -13.62
N PRO A 176 -14.85 -1.11 -14.38
CA PRO A 176 -14.90 -0.96 -15.85
C PRO A 176 -14.94 0.51 -16.32
N LEU A 177 -15.52 1.39 -15.50
CA LEU A 177 -15.69 2.82 -15.78
C LEU A 177 -14.57 3.70 -15.19
N ALA A 178 -13.51 3.12 -14.62
CA ALA A 178 -12.43 3.91 -14.06
C ALA A 178 -11.71 4.72 -15.17
N PRO A 179 -11.53 6.04 -15.00
CA PRO A 179 -10.84 6.87 -15.99
C PRO A 179 -9.38 6.43 -16.13
N PRO A 180 -8.79 6.54 -17.34
CA PRO A 180 -7.39 6.19 -17.56
C PRO A 180 -6.47 7.10 -16.75
N LEU A 181 -5.43 6.48 -16.17
CA LEU A 181 -4.42 7.15 -15.38
C LEU A 181 -3.60 8.13 -16.20
N ALA A 182 -3.19 7.73 -17.41
CA ALA A 182 -2.22 8.47 -18.23
C ALA A 182 -2.66 9.90 -18.54
N LEU A 183 -3.96 10.16 -18.66
CA LEU A 183 -4.50 11.51 -18.94
C LEU A 183 -4.24 12.52 -17.81
N GLN A 184 -3.93 12.05 -16.60
CA GLN A 184 -3.68 12.91 -15.43
C GLN A 184 -2.19 13.25 -15.25
N TYR A 185 -1.32 12.69 -16.08
CA TYR A 185 0.13 12.87 -16.00
C TYR A 185 0.67 13.51 -17.28
N PRO A 186 1.73 14.33 -17.19
CA PRO A 186 2.46 14.82 -18.35
C PRO A 186 3.05 13.67 -19.18
N ASP A 187 3.40 13.95 -20.43
CA ASP A 187 4.09 13.00 -21.33
C ASP A 187 5.59 12.89 -20.99
N ASP A 188 5.87 12.42 -19.77
CA ASP A 188 7.20 12.17 -19.21
C ASP A 188 7.34 10.70 -18.75
N GLU A 189 8.41 10.38 -18.02
CA GLU A 189 8.63 9.02 -17.50
C GLU A 189 7.49 8.53 -16.60
N VAL A 190 6.84 9.43 -15.85
CA VAL A 190 5.71 9.08 -14.98
C VAL A 190 4.46 8.84 -15.84
N GLY A 191 4.23 9.65 -16.87
CA GLY A 191 3.16 9.45 -17.85
C GLY A 191 3.28 8.13 -18.60
N HIS A 192 4.48 7.76 -19.06
CA HIS A 192 4.72 6.47 -19.71
C HIS A 192 4.42 5.28 -18.79
N VAL A 193 4.79 5.37 -17.50
CA VAL A 193 4.46 4.34 -16.52
C VAL A 193 2.94 4.26 -16.30
N ALA A 194 2.25 5.40 -16.24
CA ALA A 194 0.79 5.44 -16.14
C ALA A 194 0.12 4.79 -17.37
N ALA A 195 0.61 5.06 -18.58
CA ALA A 195 0.12 4.44 -19.82
C ALA A 195 0.35 2.91 -19.85
N ALA A 196 1.49 2.43 -19.34
CA ALA A 196 1.75 1.00 -19.20
C ALA A 196 0.78 0.34 -18.21
N PHE A 197 0.46 1.01 -17.10
CA PHE A 197 -0.58 0.56 -16.17
C PHE A 197 -1.96 0.52 -16.83
N ASP A 198 -2.35 1.55 -17.58
CA ASP A 198 -3.63 1.57 -18.29
C ASP A 198 -3.73 0.41 -19.30
N SER A 199 -2.66 0.12 -20.04
CA SER A 199 -2.61 -0.99 -21.00
C SER A 199 -2.77 -2.36 -20.31
N THR A 200 -2.05 -2.59 -19.21
CA THR A 200 -2.12 -3.84 -18.45
C THR A 200 -3.49 -4.03 -17.77
N LEU A 201 -4.05 -2.96 -17.19
CA LEU A 201 -5.42 -2.97 -16.66
C LEU A 201 -6.45 -3.23 -17.76
N GLY A 202 -6.28 -2.64 -18.94
CA GLY A 202 -7.11 -2.89 -20.11
C GLY A 202 -7.11 -4.37 -20.53
N GLN A 203 -5.93 -4.98 -20.64
CA GLN A 203 -5.78 -6.40 -20.95
C GLN A 203 -6.43 -7.30 -19.89
N LEU A 204 -6.25 -6.96 -18.61
CA LEU A 204 -6.87 -7.68 -17.51
C LEU A 204 -8.40 -7.61 -17.57
N ARG A 205 -8.97 -6.41 -17.77
CA ARG A 205 -10.42 -6.20 -17.94
C ARG A 205 -10.95 -7.02 -19.11
N GLN A 206 -10.29 -6.99 -20.27
CA GLN A 206 -10.67 -7.77 -21.43
C GLN A 206 -10.59 -9.28 -21.19
N SER A 207 -9.62 -9.76 -20.40
CA SER A 207 -9.52 -11.16 -20.01
C SER A 207 -10.68 -11.58 -19.10
N LEU A 208 -11.02 -10.74 -18.12
CA LEU A 208 -12.13 -10.99 -17.19
C LEU A 208 -13.48 -10.94 -17.90
N GLU A 209 -13.66 -10.04 -18.86
CA GLU A 209 -14.87 -9.97 -19.69
C GLU A 209 -15.02 -11.21 -20.57
N ARG A 210 -13.94 -11.68 -21.21
CA ARG A 210 -13.94 -12.93 -21.97
C ARG A 210 -14.29 -14.14 -21.10
N GLU A 211 -13.73 -14.22 -19.89
CA GLU A 211 -14.06 -15.29 -18.93
C GLU A 211 -15.56 -15.27 -18.56
N ARG A 212 -16.12 -14.06 -18.39
CA ARG A 212 -17.56 -13.86 -18.11
C ARG A 212 -18.44 -14.31 -19.28
N LEU A 213 -18.14 -13.86 -20.49
CA LEU A 213 -18.88 -14.21 -21.70
C LEU A 213 -18.79 -15.72 -21.95
N PHE A 214 -17.60 -16.31 -21.84
CA PHE A 214 -17.39 -17.75 -21.95
C PHE A 214 -18.26 -18.55 -20.97
N THR A 215 -18.31 -18.13 -19.70
CA THR A 215 -19.16 -18.77 -18.70
C THR A 215 -20.65 -18.70 -19.08
N SER A 216 -21.09 -17.55 -19.64
CA SER A 216 -22.46 -17.39 -20.10
C SER A 216 -22.78 -18.29 -21.30
N ASP A 217 -21.90 -18.33 -22.29
CA ASP A 217 -22.09 -19.10 -23.52
C ASP A 217 -22.10 -20.60 -23.23
N VAL A 218 -21.15 -21.08 -22.43
CA VAL A 218 -21.11 -22.48 -21.95
C VAL A 218 -22.40 -22.86 -21.21
N SER A 219 -23.04 -21.91 -20.52
CA SER A 219 -24.32 -22.17 -19.86
C SER A 219 -25.43 -22.54 -20.83
N HIS A 220 -25.52 -21.81 -21.95
CA HIS A 220 -26.56 -22.02 -22.95
C HIS A 220 -26.26 -23.27 -23.79
N GLU A 221 -24.99 -23.44 -24.19
CA GLU A 221 -24.56 -24.59 -24.99
C GLU A 221 -24.66 -25.93 -24.25
N LEU A 222 -24.55 -25.95 -22.91
CA LEU A 222 -24.77 -27.17 -22.13
C LEU A 222 -26.25 -27.42 -21.79
N ARG A 223 -27.06 -26.36 -21.63
CA ARG A 223 -28.49 -26.50 -21.28
C ARG A 223 -29.28 -27.18 -22.40
N THR A 224 -29.05 -26.77 -23.64
CA THR A 224 -29.79 -27.26 -24.81
C THR A 224 -29.69 -28.77 -25.01
N PRO A 225 -28.48 -29.40 -25.08
CA PRO A 225 -28.37 -30.84 -25.24
C PRO A 225 -28.91 -31.61 -24.03
N LEU A 226 -28.79 -31.07 -22.81
CA LEU A 226 -29.38 -31.69 -21.63
C LEU A 226 -30.92 -31.69 -21.67
N MET A 227 -31.55 -30.58 -22.11
CA MET A 227 -33.00 -30.52 -22.30
C MET A 227 -33.47 -31.48 -23.40
N VAL A 228 -32.69 -31.66 -24.47
CA VAL A 228 -33.00 -32.67 -25.50
C VAL A 228 -32.95 -34.09 -24.94
N ILE A 229 -31.93 -34.42 -24.13
CA ILE A 229 -31.82 -35.74 -23.48
C ILE A 229 -32.99 -35.97 -22.53
N LEU A 230 -33.34 -34.98 -21.69
CA LEU A 230 -34.45 -35.08 -20.75
C LEU A 230 -35.79 -35.22 -21.49
N GLY A 231 -36.06 -34.41 -22.51
CA GLY A 231 -37.28 -34.53 -23.31
C GLY A 231 -37.38 -35.86 -24.05
N ALA A 232 -36.25 -36.43 -24.51
CA ALA A 232 -36.23 -37.77 -25.07
C ALA A 232 -36.54 -38.85 -24.02
N CYS A 233 -36.07 -38.68 -22.77
CA CYS A 233 -36.41 -39.58 -21.67
C CYS A 233 -37.90 -39.50 -21.30
N GLU A 234 -38.48 -38.29 -21.26
CA GLU A 234 -39.92 -38.10 -21.03
C GLU A 234 -40.78 -38.81 -22.08
N LEU A 235 -40.40 -38.73 -23.37
CA LEU A 235 -41.09 -39.44 -24.45
C LEU A 235 -40.94 -40.97 -24.33
N LEU A 236 -39.77 -41.44 -23.86
CA LEU A 236 -39.53 -42.87 -23.63
C LEU A 236 -40.35 -43.41 -22.46
N ASP A 237 -40.62 -42.60 -21.43
CA ASP A 237 -41.44 -43.04 -20.30
C ASP A 237 -42.93 -43.20 -20.67
N GLN A 238 -43.39 -42.44 -21.67
CA GLN A 238 -44.73 -42.53 -22.25
C GLN A 238 -44.93 -43.69 -23.22
N THR A 239 -43.87 -44.42 -23.59
CA THR A 239 -43.93 -45.57 -24.50
C THR A 239 -43.88 -46.92 -23.76
N GLU A 240 -44.55 -47.94 -24.31
CA GLU A 240 -44.44 -49.31 -23.78
C GLU A 240 -43.06 -49.89 -24.12
N LEU A 241 -42.16 -49.83 -23.15
CA LEU A 241 -40.81 -50.38 -23.23
C LEU A 241 -40.69 -51.67 -22.40
N PRO A 242 -39.88 -52.66 -22.85
CA PRO A 242 -39.49 -53.78 -21.99
C PRO A 242 -38.85 -53.28 -20.69
N GLU A 243 -39.09 -53.96 -19.57
CA GLU A 243 -38.61 -53.58 -18.22
C GLU A 243 -37.12 -53.18 -18.17
N LYS A 244 -36.26 -53.93 -18.85
CA LYS A 244 -34.83 -53.62 -18.94
C LYS A 244 -34.56 -52.27 -19.62
N SER A 245 -35.30 -51.93 -20.67
CA SER A 245 -35.16 -50.67 -21.41
C SER A 245 -35.73 -49.49 -20.61
N ARG A 246 -36.87 -49.68 -19.93
CA ARG A 246 -37.43 -48.70 -18.99
C ARG A 246 -36.44 -48.35 -17.88
N THR A 247 -35.81 -49.37 -17.27
CA THR A 247 -34.79 -49.18 -16.24
C THR A 247 -33.56 -48.39 -16.76
N GLN A 248 -33.15 -48.60 -18.01
CA GLN A 248 -32.03 -47.87 -18.60
C GLN A 248 -32.41 -46.42 -18.96
N ALA A 249 -33.62 -46.18 -19.48
CA ALA A 249 -34.12 -44.84 -19.74
C ALA A 249 -34.16 -43.99 -18.46
N GLN A 250 -34.69 -44.54 -17.36
CA GLN A 250 -34.68 -43.89 -16.05
C GLN A 250 -33.27 -43.61 -15.51
N ARG A 251 -32.30 -44.48 -15.82
CA ARG A 251 -30.88 -44.23 -15.47
C ARG A 251 -30.29 -43.07 -16.28
N ILE A 252 -30.60 -42.97 -17.57
CA ILE A 252 -30.13 -41.89 -18.44
C ILE A 252 -30.77 -40.56 -18.02
N GLU A 253 -32.07 -40.57 -17.76
CA GLU A 253 -32.81 -39.41 -17.26
C GLU A 253 -32.19 -38.88 -15.96
N ARG A 254 -31.94 -39.78 -15.00
CA ARG A 254 -31.28 -39.44 -13.75
C ARG A 254 -29.91 -38.82 -14.00
N ALA A 255 -29.07 -39.46 -14.82
CA ALA A 255 -27.73 -38.96 -15.18
C ALA A 255 -27.77 -37.56 -15.83
N ALA A 256 -28.74 -37.31 -16.71
CA ALA A 256 -28.94 -36.03 -17.38
C ALA A 256 -29.39 -34.94 -16.39
N GLN A 257 -30.27 -35.29 -15.45
CA GLN A 257 -30.68 -34.39 -14.38
C GLN A 257 -29.48 -34.02 -13.48
N GLU A 258 -28.55 -34.96 -13.20
CA GLU A 258 -27.33 -34.65 -12.41
C GLU A 258 -26.43 -33.65 -13.11
N MET A 259 -26.19 -33.87 -14.40
CA MET A 259 -25.41 -32.94 -15.18
C MET A 259 -26.08 -31.57 -15.23
N HIS A 260 -27.41 -31.51 -15.32
CA HIS A 260 -28.15 -30.25 -15.34
C HIS A 260 -27.98 -29.45 -14.05
N GLU A 261 -28.21 -30.07 -12.89
CA GLU A 261 -28.06 -29.40 -11.59
C GLU A 261 -26.61 -28.95 -11.30
N LEU A 262 -25.63 -29.78 -11.68
CA LEU A 262 -24.21 -29.51 -11.47
C LEU A 262 -23.71 -28.37 -12.36
N VAL A 263 -24.12 -28.37 -13.64
CA VAL A 263 -23.83 -27.28 -14.57
C VAL A 263 -24.46 -25.98 -14.09
N GLN A 264 -25.75 -25.99 -13.71
CA GLN A 264 -26.40 -24.81 -13.14
C GLN A 264 -25.67 -24.26 -11.90
N THR A 265 -25.21 -25.16 -11.02
CA THR A 265 -24.45 -24.81 -9.81
C THR A 265 -23.13 -24.12 -10.15
N PHE A 266 -22.31 -24.70 -11.03
CA PHE A 266 -21.02 -24.12 -11.39
C PHE A 266 -21.17 -22.77 -12.10
N LEU A 267 -22.18 -22.64 -12.95
CA LEU A 267 -22.45 -21.40 -13.66
C LEU A 267 -22.96 -20.30 -12.73
N MET A 268 -23.80 -20.64 -11.76
CA MET A 268 -24.24 -19.71 -10.72
C MET A 268 -23.04 -19.22 -9.88
N LEU A 269 -22.15 -20.11 -9.47
CA LEU A 269 -20.94 -19.74 -8.72
C LEU A 269 -19.97 -18.90 -9.55
N ALA A 270 -19.75 -19.26 -10.82
CA ALA A 270 -18.84 -18.52 -11.71
C ALA A 270 -19.37 -17.12 -12.07
N ARG A 271 -20.70 -16.93 -12.10
CA ARG A 271 -21.33 -15.62 -12.31
C ARG A 271 -21.31 -14.72 -11.08
N THR A 272 -21.26 -15.29 -9.88
CA THR A 272 -21.42 -14.51 -8.64
C THR A 272 -20.07 -14.15 -8.03
N ARG A 273 -19.36 -13.17 -8.62
CA ARG A 273 -18.21 -12.54 -7.96
C ARG A 273 -18.69 -11.39 -7.04
N PRO A 274 -17.99 -11.11 -5.92
CA PRO A 274 -18.41 -10.13 -4.91
C PRO A 274 -18.70 -8.71 -5.43
N GLU A 275 -18.15 -8.35 -6.61
CA GLU A 275 -18.25 -7.00 -7.16
C GLU A 275 -19.46 -6.79 -8.10
N GLN A 276 -20.15 -7.87 -8.51
CA GLN A 276 -21.33 -7.79 -9.39
C GLN A 276 -22.68 -7.87 -8.65
N THR A 277 -22.65 -7.88 -7.31
CA THR A 277 -23.86 -7.74 -6.47
C THR A 277 -24.62 -6.45 -6.72
N ALA A 278 -24.01 -5.44 -7.36
CA ALA A 278 -24.71 -4.22 -7.78
C ALA A 278 -25.62 -4.40 -9.02
N PHE A 279 -25.40 -5.44 -9.85
CA PHE A 279 -26.18 -5.67 -11.08
C PHE A 279 -27.15 -6.86 -10.99
N ALA A 280 -26.94 -7.77 -10.05
CA ALA A 280 -27.95 -8.76 -9.68
C ALA A 280 -28.85 -8.10 -8.63
N GLY A 281 -30.08 -7.73 -8.99
CA GLY A 281 -30.98 -6.98 -8.13
C GLY A 281 -30.98 -7.47 -6.69
N THR A 282 -30.88 -6.53 -5.75
CA THR A 282 -31.07 -6.82 -4.34
C THR A 282 -32.56 -6.96 -4.04
N ALA A 283 -32.90 -7.84 -3.11
CA ALA A 283 -34.28 -8.07 -2.68
C ALA A 283 -34.33 -8.30 -1.17
N SER A 284 -35.44 -7.87 -0.57
CA SER A 284 -35.75 -8.15 0.84
C SER A 284 -36.10 -9.62 1.04
N LEU A 285 -35.82 -10.16 2.23
CA LEU A 285 -36.17 -11.53 2.57
C LEU A 285 -37.66 -11.85 2.32
N SER A 286 -38.54 -10.93 2.69
CA SER A 286 -40.00 -11.06 2.52
C SER A 286 -40.41 -11.12 1.06
N SER A 287 -39.82 -10.28 0.19
CA SER A 287 -40.12 -10.29 -1.25
C SER A 287 -39.75 -11.61 -1.92
N VAL A 288 -38.58 -12.18 -1.58
CA VAL A 288 -38.17 -13.49 -2.12
C VAL A 288 -39.06 -14.60 -1.57
N ALA A 289 -39.39 -14.56 -0.29
CA ALA A 289 -40.30 -15.53 0.32
C ALA A 289 -41.68 -15.51 -0.33
N GLN A 290 -42.22 -14.33 -0.66
CA GLN A 290 -43.50 -14.20 -1.35
C GLN A 290 -43.46 -14.84 -2.74
N GLU A 291 -42.42 -14.57 -3.54
CA GLU A 291 -42.25 -15.19 -4.86
C GLU A 291 -42.17 -16.73 -4.76
N GLN A 292 -41.40 -17.24 -3.78
CA GLN A 292 -41.34 -18.69 -3.54
C GLN A 292 -42.70 -19.24 -3.10
N THR A 293 -43.47 -18.48 -2.32
CA THR A 293 -44.80 -18.89 -1.86
C THR A 293 -45.75 -19.10 -3.02
N GLU A 294 -45.82 -18.12 -3.92
CA GLU A 294 -46.65 -18.20 -5.13
C GLU A 294 -46.26 -19.38 -6.01
N ARG A 295 -44.95 -19.67 -6.10
CA ARG A 295 -44.42 -20.78 -6.91
C ARG A 295 -44.68 -22.16 -6.31
N TRP A 296 -44.49 -22.33 -5.00
CA TRP A 296 -44.46 -23.65 -4.36
C TRP A 296 -45.83 -24.08 -3.80
N THR A 297 -46.71 -23.13 -3.45
CA THR A 297 -48.04 -23.45 -2.91
C THR A 297 -48.83 -24.44 -3.79
N PRO A 298 -48.91 -24.27 -5.13
CA PRO A 298 -49.63 -25.22 -5.98
C PRO A 298 -49.05 -26.64 -5.93
N LEU A 299 -47.72 -26.78 -5.90
CA LEU A 299 -47.03 -28.07 -5.90
C LEU A 299 -47.23 -28.83 -4.59
N PHE A 300 -47.22 -28.12 -3.46
CA PHE A 300 -47.52 -28.72 -2.15
C PHE A 300 -48.99 -29.18 -2.08
N LEU A 301 -49.92 -28.36 -2.57
CA LEU A 301 -51.35 -28.70 -2.62
C LEU A 301 -51.63 -29.93 -3.50
N GLU A 302 -50.97 -30.02 -4.66
CA GLU A 302 -51.07 -31.19 -5.56
C GLU A 302 -50.61 -32.49 -4.88
N LYS A 303 -49.57 -32.41 -4.03
CA LYS A 303 -49.11 -33.54 -3.21
C LYS A 303 -49.99 -33.79 -1.96
N GLY A 304 -51.02 -32.98 -1.73
CA GLY A 304 -51.89 -33.08 -0.55
C GLY A 304 -51.24 -32.59 0.76
N LEU A 305 -50.21 -31.74 0.67
CA LEU A 305 -49.51 -31.15 1.81
C LEU A 305 -50.03 -29.75 2.12
N THR A 306 -50.02 -29.38 3.41
CA THR A 306 -50.32 -27.99 3.81
C THR A 306 -49.03 -27.17 3.79
N PHE A 307 -48.99 -26.09 3.02
CA PHE A 307 -47.85 -25.16 3.00
C PHE A 307 -48.24 -23.82 3.62
N ASN A 308 -47.50 -23.39 4.64
CA ASN A 308 -47.75 -22.13 5.35
C ASN A 308 -46.49 -21.27 5.40
N VAL A 309 -46.68 -19.96 5.31
CA VAL A 309 -45.60 -18.98 5.50
C VAL A 309 -45.92 -18.20 6.77
N VAL A 310 -44.97 -18.16 7.69
CA VAL A 310 -45.11 -17.48 8.97
C VAL A 310 -44.01 -16.44 9.08
N SER A 311 -44.38 -15.21 9.47
CA SER A 311 -43.41 -14.18 9.79
C SER A 311 -43.29 -14.11 11.31
N GLU A 312 -42.15 -14.52 11.87
CA GLU A 312 -41.83 -14.41 13.31
C GLU A 312 -40.87 -13.25 13.60
N GLY A 313 -40.29 -12.66 12.55
CA GLY A 313 -39.44 -11.48 12.64
C GLY A 313 -39.39 -10.71 11.32
N GLU A 314 -38.93 -9.47 11.40
CA GLU A 314 -38.70 -8.60 10.24
C GLU A 314 -37.19 -8.46 10.03
N ASP A 315 -36.69 -8.98 8.92
CA ASP A 315 -35.33 -8.70 8.47
C ASP A 315 -35.35 -7.53 7.47
N SER A 316 -34.61 -6.47 7.81
CA SER A 316 -34.46 -5.27 6.98
C SER A 316 -33.26 -5.34 6.02
N GLY A 317 -32.68 -6.51 5.82
CA GLY A 317 -31.50 -6.70 4.97
C GLY A 317 -31.86 -6.76 3.49
N GLU A 318 -30.87 -6.40 2.66
CA GLU A 318 -30.93 -6.59 1.21
C GLU A 318 -29.96 -7.69 0.80
N TYR A 319 -30.47 -8.68 0.06
CA TYR A 319 -29.71 -9.85 -0.36
C TYR A 319 -29.74 -10.01 -1.87
N ASN A 320 -28.78 -10.74 -2.41
CA ASN A 320 -28.79 -11.12 -3.81
C ASN A 320 -30.02 -12.00 -4.12
N LEU A 321 -30.95 -11.48 -4.93
CA LEU A 321 -32.22 -12.12 -5.27
C LEU A 321 -32.04 -13.57 -5.76
N THR A 322 -31.15 -13.77 -6.74
CA THR A 322 -30.92 -15.07 -7.37
C THR A 322 -30.39 -16.10 -6.40
N LEU A 323 -29.45 -15.72 -5.54
CA LEU A 323 -28.84 -16.64 -4.58
C LEU A 323 -29.79 -16.99 -3.44
N LEU A 324 -30.48 -15.99 -2.87
CA LEU A 324 -31.45 -16.23 -1.80
C LEU A 324 -32.61 -17.10 -2.31
N GLY A 325 -33.15 -16.78 -3.49
CA GLY A 325 -34.19 -17.59 -4.14
C GLY A 325 -33.73 -19.01 -4.43
N SER A 326 -32.48 -19.21 -4.87
CA SER A 326 -31.89 -20.54 -5.06
C SER A 326 -31.81 -21.33 -3.76
N VAL A 327 -31.33 -20.72 -2.67
CA VAL A 327 -31.25 -21.39 -1.36
C VAL A 327 -32.64 -21.81 -0.87
N MET A 328 -33.60 -20.89 -0.87
CA MET A 328 -34.99 -21.17 -0.47
C MET A 328 -35.61 -22.28 -1.33
N SER A 329 -35.48 -22.17 -2.66
CA SER A 329 -36.02 -23.15 -3.60
C SER A 329 -35.44 -24.54 -3.39
N ASN A 330 -34.15 -24.67 -3.08
CA ASN A 330 -33.52 -25.96 -2.80
C ASN A 330 -34.06 -26.58 -1.49
N LEU A 331 -34.26 -25.77 -0.45
CA LEU A 331 -34.80 -26.24 0.83
C LEU A 331 -36.29 -26.63 0.72
N LEU A 332 -37.11 -25.83 0.02
CA LEU A 332 -38.53 -26.13 -0.23
C LEU A 332 -38.71 -27.37 -1.10
N ARG A 333 -37.87 -27.55 -2.13
CA ARG A 333 -37.86 -28.78 -2.93
C ARG A 333 -37.55 -30.00 -2.07
N ASN A 334 -36.60 -29.89 -1.16
CA ASN A 334 -36.28 -30.96 -0.21
C ASN A 334 -37.49 -31.27 0.68
N ALA A 335 -38.14 -30.25 1.25
CA ALA A 335 -39.32 -30.43 2.09
C ALA A 335 -40.48 -31.09 1.33
N LEU A 336 -40.75 -30.67 0.08
CA LEU A 336 -41.75 -31.30 -0.79
C LEU A 336 -41.43 -32.77 -1.05
N HIS A 337 -40.16 -33.09 -1.24
CA HIS A 337 -39.75 -34.44 -1.58
C HIS A 337 -39.88 -35.42 -0.40
N TYR A 338 -39.42 -35.04 0.78
CA TYR A 338 -39.32 -35.92 1.95
C TYR A 338 -40.54 -35.88 2.90
N THR A 339 -41.57 -35.11 2.56
CA THR A 339 -42.85 -35.09 3.30
C THR A 339 -43.92 -35.80 2.50
N ASP A 340 -44.43 -36.94 3.00
CA ASP A 340 -45.50 -37.69 2.33
C ASP A 340 -46.90 -37.24 2.76
N SER A 341 -47.04 -36.82 4.02
CA SER A 341 -48.28 -36.28 4.58
C SER A 341 -47.96 -35.28 5.69
N GLY A 342 -48.83 -34.29 5.88
CA GLY A 342 -48.68 -33.27 6.92
C GLY A 342 -48.45 -31.87 6.34
N SER A 343 -47.47 -31.15 6.88
CA SER A 343 -47.27 -29.73 6.58
C SER A 343 -45.81 -29.32 6.42
N VAL A 344 -45.59 -28.30 5.60
CA VAL A 344 -44.33 -27.59 5.47
C VAL A 344 -44.53 -26.13 5.84
N ARG A 345 -43.63 -25.56 6.65
CA ARG A 345 -43.65 -24.16 7.06
C ARG A 345 -42.39 -23.44 6.59
N LEU A 346 -42.56 -22.31 5.92
CA LEU A 346 -41.48 -21.34 5.69
C LEU A 346 -41.62 -20.24 6.73
N ILE A 347 -40.62 -20.10 7.61
CA ILE A 347 -40.68 -19.16 8.73
C ILE A 347 -39.59 -18.11 8.55
N LEU A 348 -40.00 -16.84 8.49
CA LEU A 348 -39.10 -15.69 8.36
C LEU A 348 -38.72 -15.18 9.76
N GLU A 349 -37.43 -14.93 9.97
CA GLU A 349 -36.83 -14.48 11.23
C GLU A 349 -36.06 -13.16 11.03
N ASN A 350 -35.73 -12.44 12.11
CA ASN A 350 -35.04 -11.14 12.07
C ASN A 350 -33.65 -11.13 11.40
N ALA A 351 -33.06 -12.30 11.13
CA ALA A 351 -31.72 -12.43 10.56
C ALA A 351 -31.59 -13.66 9.66
N GLY A 352 -32.70 -14.16 9.12
CA GLY A 352 -32.70 -15.44 8.41
C GLY A 352 -34.08 -16.03 8.21
N PHE A 353 -34.11 -17.30 7.84
CA PHE A 353 -35.35 -18.05 7.71
C PHE A 353 -35.11 -19.51 8.04
N ARG A 354 -36.19 -20.23 8.35
CA ARG A 354 -36.16 -21.68 8.51
C ARG A 354 -37.28 -22.34 7.71
N VAL A 355 -36.98 -23.53 7.20
CA VAL A 355 -37.95 -24.41 6.54
C VAL A 355 -38.16 -25.62 7.42
N GLU A 356 -39.39 -25.80 7.89
CA GLU A 356 -39.78 -26.93 8.74
C GLU A 356 -40.69 -27.85 7.95
N ASP A 357 -40.41 -29.15 8.02
CA ASP A 357 -41.22 -30.20 7.42
C ASP A 357 -41.65 -31.21 8.49
N THR A 358 -42.81 -31.86 8.30
CA THR A 358 -43.27 -32.98 9.14
C THR A 358 -42.91 -34.34 8.54
N GLY A 359 -41.83 -34.40 7.77
CA GLY A 359 -41.38 -35.61 7.07
C GLY A 359 -40.75 -36.63 8.01
N MET A 360 -39.98 -37.55 7.44
CA MET A 360 -39.35 -38.65 8.20
C MET A 360 -38.30 -38.18 9.23
N GLY A 361 -37.84 -36.94 9.13
CA GLY A 361 -36.74 -36.40 9.93
C GLY A 361 -35.38 -36.94 9.51
N ILE A 362 -34.32 -36.28 9.96
CA ILE A 362 -32.93 -36.65 9.63
C ILE A 362 -32.22 -37.14 10.90
N PRO A 363 -31.71 -38.39 10.92
CA PRO A 363 -30.94 -38.92 12.04
C PRO A 363 -29.77 -38.00 12.41
N LEU A 364 -29.52 -37.81 13.71
CA LEU A 364 -28.51 -36.87 14.20
C LEU A 364 -27.11 -37.12 13.57
N GLU A 365 -26.75 -38.39 13.39
CA GLU A 365 -25.47 -38.82 12.82
C GLU A 365 -25.28 -38.43 11.34
N GLN A 366 -26.37 -38.12 10.63
CA GLN A 366 -26.38 -37.78 9.21
C GLN A 366 -26.49 -36.26 8.96
N GLN A 367 -26.81 -35.48 9.99
CA GLN A 367 -27.09 -34.04 9.90
C GLN A 367 -25.88 -33.21 9.42
N GLU A 368 -24.66 -33.56 9.82
CA GLU A 368 -23.46 -32.87 9.31
C GLU A 368 -23.06 -33.34 7.92
N ARG A 369 -23.25 -34.63 7.63
CA ARG A 369 -22.79 -35.25 6.37
C ARG A 369 -23.69 -34.92 5.19
N MET A 370 -24.98 -34.66 5.39
CA MET A 370 -25.93 -34.37 4.31
C MET A 370 -25.63 -33.06 3.54
N PHE A 371 -24.80 -32.17 4.09
CA PHE A 371 -24.32 -30.98 3.38
C PHE A 371 -23.11 -31.28 2.48
N GLN A 372 -22.54 -32.49 2.55
CA GLN A 372 -21.50 -32.92 1.62
C GLN A 372 -22.13 -33.33 0.29
N PRO A 373 -21.45 -33.07 -0.85
CA PRO A 373 -21.91 -33.52 -2.15
C PRO A 373 -22.13 -35.05 -2.16
N PHE A 374 -23.21 -35.49 -2.83
CA PHE A 374 -23.52 -36.91 -3.06
C PHE A 374 -23.91 -37.74 -1.82
N VAL A 375 -24.12 -37.11 -0.65
CA VAL A 375 -24.56 -37.82 0.56
C VAL A 375 -26.09 -37.90 0.61
N ARG A 376 -26.61 -39.11 0.83
CA ARG A 376 -28.04 -39.41 1.04
C ARG A 376 -28.27 -39.97 2.45
N GLY A 377 -29.47 -39.78 2.98
CA GLY A 377 -29.92 -40.45 4.19
C GLY A 377 -30.08 -41.97 3.98
N SER A 378 -30.03 -42.73 5.07
CA SER A 378 -30.03 -44.21 5.06
C SER A 378 -31.29 -44.86 4.46
N ASP A 379 -32.40 -44.14 4.35
CA ASP A 379 -33.65 -44.63 3.78
C ASP A 379 -33.84 -44.09 2.36
N SER A 380 -33.39 -44.89 1.40
CA SER A 380 -33.42 -44.61 -0.05
C SER A 380 -34.84 -44.66 -0.63
N ARG A 381 -35.67 -43.65 -0.36
CA ARG A 381 -36.97 -43.46 -1.03
C ARG A 381 -37.03 -42.26 -1.98
N GLY A 382 -36.00 -41.43 -2.01
CA GLY A 382 -36.03 -40.17 -2.76
C GLY A 382 -35.32 -40.17 -4.11
N GLU A 383 -36.03 -39.80 -5.18
CA GLU A 383 -35.45 -39.35 -6.45
C GLU A 383 -34.87 -37.94 -6.31
N GLY A 384 -33.60 -37.89 -5.90
CA GLY A 384 -32.82 -36.66 -5.80
C GLY A 384 -31.33 -36.95 -5.54
N LEU A 385 -30.45 -36.11 -6.04
CA LEU A 385 -29.02 -36.43 -6.21
C LEU A 385 -28.14 -36.15 -5.00
N GLY A 386 -28.72 -35.67 -3.90
CA GLY A 386 -27.97 -35.21 -2.72
C GLY A 386 -27.14 -33.96 -2.99
N LEU A 387 -27.37 -33.26 -4.11
CA LEU A 387 -26.63 -32.05 -4.49
C LEU A 387 -27.25 -30.77 -3.91
N GLY A 388 -28.58 -30.73 -3.73
CA GLY A 388 -29.31 -29.52 -3.30
C GLY A 388 -28.83 -28.92 -1.97
N LEU A 389 -28.59 -29.75 -0.95
CA LEU A 389 -28.08 -29.27 0.35
C LEU A 389 -26.61 -28.85 0.27
N SER A 390 -25.80 -29.51 -0.55
CA SER A 390 -24.41 -29.09 -0.79
C SER A 390 -24.33 -27.74 -1.51
N LEU A 391 -25.29 -27.46 -2.41
CA LEU A 391 -25.43 -26.17 -3.08
C LEU A 391 -25.81 -25.08 -2.09
N VAL A 392 -26.80 -25.35 -1.23
CA VAL A 392 -27.18 -24.44 -0.13
C VAL A 392 -25.97 -24.09 0.73
N LYS A 393 -25.18 -25.10 1.15
CA LYS A 393 -23.97 -24.87 1.96
C LYS A 393 -22.93 -24.01 1.23
N ARG A 394 -22.70 -24.24 -0.06
CA ARG A 394 -21.77 -23.45 -0.88
C ARG A 394 -22.22 -22.01 -1.04
N ILE A 395 -23.50 -21.77 -1.37
CA ILE A 395 -24.07 -20.42 -1.48
C ILE A 395 -23.96 -19.70 -0.14
N CYS A 396 -24.35 -20.35 0.95
CA CYS A 396 -24.26 -19.77 2.29
C CYS A 396 -22.81 -19.37 2.62
N THR A 397 -21.85 -20.29 2.43
CA THR A 397 -20.44 -20.02 2.70
C THR A 397 -19.90 -18.86 1.83
N HIS A 398 -20.29 -18.81 0.56
CA HIS A 398 -19.91 -17.73 -0.36
C HIS A 398 -20.46 -16.37 0.04
N GLN A 399 -21.66 -16.32 0.59
CA GLN A 399 -22.32 -15.08 1.03
C GLN A 399 -22.02 -14.71 2.50
N GLY A 400 -21.21 -15.50 3.21
CA GLY A 400 -20.98 -15.33 4.65
C GLY A 400 -22.19 -15.72 5.52
N TRP A 401 -23.16 -16.43 4.95
CA TRP A 401 -24.32 -16.98 5.66
C TRP A 401 -23.98 -18.33 6.29
N SER A 402 -24.81 -18.77 7.23
CA SER A 402 -24.73 -20.11 7.80
C SER A 402 -26.01 -20.90 7.55
N VAL A 403 -25.87 -22.21 7.41
CA VAL A 403 -26.99 -23.15 7.33
C VAL A 403 -26.76 -24.28 8.32
N GLY A 404 -27.81 -24.67 9.02
CA GLY A 404 -27.85 -25.78 9.96
C GLY A 404 -29.15 -26.56 9.83
N VAL A 405 -29.22 -27.68 10.54
CA VAL A 405 -30.43 -28.50 10.66
C VAL A 405 -30.68 -28.86 12.11
N ALA A 406 -31.95 -28.93 12.48
CA ALA A 406 -32.41 -29.42 13.77
C ALA A 406 -33.60 -30.39 13.55
N PRO A 407 -33.85 -31.33 14.47
CA PRO A 407 -35.07 -32.12 14.45
C PRO A 407 -36.30 -31.23 14.73
N CYS A 408 -37.42 -31.53 14.08
CA CYS A 408 -38.71 -30.88 14.35
C CYS A 408 -39.65 -31.87 15.08
N GLU A 409 -40.22 -31.47 16.22
CA GLU A 409 -41.18 -32.30 16.96
C GLU A 409 -42.58 -32.23 16.34
N PRO A 410 -43.38 -33.32 16.35
CA PRO A 410 -43.08 -34.66 16.88
C PRO A 410 -42.28 -35.57 15.92
N LYS A 411 -42.21 -35.23 14.62
CA LYS A 411 -41.33 -35.84 13.60
C LYS A 411 -41.11 -34.83 12.48
N GLY A 412 -39.89 -34.78 11.92
CA GLY A 412 -39.56 -33.87 10.82
C GLY A 412 -38.16 -33.27 10.88
N SER A 413 -37.87 -32.36 9.96
CA SER A 413 -36.60 -31.61 9.91
C SER A 413 -36.86 -30.11 9.89
N CYS A 414 -35.96 -29.35 10.52
CA CYS A 414 -35.94 -27.89 10.51
C CYS A 414 -34.60 -27.43 9.94
N PHE A 415 -34.60 -26.91 8.71
CA PHE A 415 -33.41 -26.30 8.10
C PHE A 415 -33.39 -24.81 8.39
N GLN A 416 -32.38 -24.33 9.12
CA GLN A 416 -32.23 -22.91 9.47
C GLN A 416 -31.10 -22.27 8.67
N VAL A 417 -31.37 -21.13 8.05
CA VAL A 417 -30.39 -20.29 7.35
C VAL A 417 -30.29 -18.94 8.04
N ARG A 418 -29.09 -18.55 8.47
CA ARG A 418 -28.80 -17.21 9.02
C ARG A 418 -28.06 -16.38 7.99
N LEU A 419 -28.65 -15.23 7.65
CA LEU A 419 -28.18 -14.32 6.60
C LEU A 419 -27.25 -13.23 7.12
N LYS A 420 -27.16 -13.05 8.44
CA LYS A 420 -26.14 -12.22 9.10
C LYS A 420 -25.20 -13.13 9.89
N SER A 421 -23.89 -12.95 9.71
CA SER A 421 -22.91 -13.52 10.63
C SER A 421 -22.98 -12.73 11.94
N ASP A 422 -23.13 -13.40 13.08
CA ASP A 422 -22.76 -12.79 14.36
C ASP A 422 -21.31 -12.30 14.21
N GLY A 423 -21.12 -11.00 14.42
CA GLY A 423 -20.04 -10.22 13.80
C GLY A 423 -18.62 -10.75 13.95
N VAL A 424 -17.84 -10.50 12.90
CA VAL A 424 -16.43 -10.07 12.99
C VAL A 424 -16.30 -8.75 12.25
#